data_AF-A0A7V3CUW2-F1
#
_entry.id   AF-A0A7V3CUW2-F1
#
_cell.length_a   1.000
_cell.length_b   1.000
_cell.length_c   1.000
_cell.angle_alpha   90.00
_cell.angle_beta   90.00
_cell.angle_gamma   90.00
#
_symmetry.space_group_name_H-M   'P 1'
#
loop_
_entity.id
_entity.type
_entity.pdbx_description
1 polymer ?
#
loop_
_entity_poly.entity_id
_entity_poly.type
_entity_poly.pdbx_seq_one_letter_code
_entity_poly.pdbx_strand_id
1 'polypeptide(L)'
;MEDINDIKYFSLKKLNKFLKENGNNPKLAKELTKLILSDDPLISMRASWTLQHLSFEKPEMMKPVIPQLIQFLSGSNQHTGAIRNVIRIFQEIDIPEKYCGPIFDLCIGFLKNTTLPHAVRVFSLYVLTNICKKY
;
A
#
# COMPACT_ATOMS: atom_id res chain seq x y z
N MET A 1 -9.01 -4.77 15.93
CA MET A 1 -9.12 -4.92 14.47
C MET A 1 -10.56 -4.93 13.96
N GLU A 2 -11.58 -5.07 14.84
CA GLU A 2 -13.01 -4.91 14.49
C GLU A 2 -13.33 -3.57 13.80
N ASP A 3 -12.66 -2.51 14.25
CA ASP A 3 -12.77 -1.15 13.73
C ASP A 3 -12.65 -1.01 12.20
N ILE A 4 -11.75 -1.77 11.55
CA ILE A 4 -11.54 -1.66 10.09
C ILE A 4 -12.75 -2.21 9.30
N ASN A 5 -13.54 -3.08 9.93
CA ASN A 5 -14.71 -3.71 9.31
C ASN A 5 -15.95 -2.81 9.37
N ASP A 6 -15.98 -1.77 10.21
CA ASP A 6 -17.11 -0.84 10.31
C ASP A 6 -17.07 0.22 9.19
N ILE A 7 -18.14 0.28 8.40
CA ILE A 7 -18.32 1.24 7.30
C ILE A 7 -18.29 2.69 7.79
N LYS A 8 -18.70 2.96 9.02
CA LYS A 8 -18.67 4.29 9.63
C LYS A 8 -17.28 4.69 10.13
N TYR A 9 -16.29 3.80 10.05
CA TYR A 9 -14.95 4.01 10.61
C TYR A 9 -13.98 4.78 9.70
N PHE A 10 -14.28 4.92 8.41
CA PHE A 10 -13.36 5.50 7.41
C PHE A 10 -13.55 7.01 7.21
N SER A 11 -13.12 7.80 8.20
CA SER A 11 -12.85 9.23 8.03
C SER A 11 -11.41 9.54 8.41
N LEU A 12 -10.81 10.57 7.79
CA LEU A 12 -9.42 10.95 8.07
C LEU A 12 -9.21 11.27 9.56
N LYS A 13 -10.20 11.91 10.21
CA LYS A 13 -10.16 12.21 11.64
C LYS A 13 -10.06 10.94 12.50
N LYS A 14 -10.85 9.92 12.20
CA LYS A 14 -10.83 8.64 12.93
C LYS A 14 -9.55 7.86 12.64
N LEU A 15 -9.13 7.83 11.37
CA LEU A 15 -7.88 7.19 10.97
C LEU A 15 -6.68 7.77 11.73
N ASN A 16 -6.56 9.10 11.76
CA ASN A 16 -5.46 9.76 12.47
C ASN A 16 -5.51 9.48 13.98
N LYS A 17 -6.71 9.40 14.57
CA LYS A 17 -6.86 8.97 15.97
C LYS A 17 -6.37 7.53 16.17
N PHE A 18 -6.78 6.60 15.29
CA PHE A 18 -6.34 5.20 15.34
C PHE A 18 -4.82 5.06 15.21
N LEU A 19 -4.21 5.77 14.26
CA LEU A 19 -2.76 5.76 14.06
C LEU A 19 -2.01 6.41 15.23
N LYS A 20 -2.56 7.46 15.84
CA LYS A 20 -1.99 8.04 17.07
C LYS A 20 -1.97 7.03 18.23
N GLU A 21 -3.01 6.22 18.36
CA GLU A 21 -3.15 5.24 19.44
C GLU A 21 -2.36 3.95 19.17
N ASN A 22 -2.27 3.50 17.92
CA ASN A 22 -1.75 2.17 17.57
C ASN A 22 -0.48 2.20 16.70
N GLY A 23 -0.10 3.34 16.14
CA GLY A 23 0.98 3.47 15.14
C GLY A 23 2.37 3.09 15.65
N ASN A 24 2.57 3.03 16.97
CA ASN A 24 3.82 2.56 17.58
C ASN A 24 3.84 1.04 17.81
N ASN A 25 2.74 0.32 17.56
CA ASN A 25 2.72 -1.14 17.66
C ASN A 25 3.49 -1.74 16.46
N PRO A 26 4.64 -2.42 16.68
CA PRO A 26 5.47 -2.96 15.59
C PRO A 26 4.76 -4.04 14.76
N LYS A 27 3.67 -4.63 15.27
CA LYS A 27 2.89 -5.66 14.57
C LYS A 27 1.81 -5.08 13.66
N LEU A 28 1.47 -3.79 13.80
CA LEU A 28 0.34 -3.18 13.09
C LEU A 28 0.47 -3.30 11.58
N ALA A 29 1.66 -3.03 11.01
CA ALA A 29 1.87 -3.14 9.58
C ALA A 29 1.60 -4.57 9.07
N LYS A 30 2.04 -5.59 9.82
CA LYS A 30 1.81 -7.01 9.49
C LYS A 30 0.33 -7.38 9.58
N GLU A 31 -0.36 -6.90 10.61
CA GLU A 31 -1.79 -7.12 10.81
C GLU A 31 -2.63 -6.49 9.68
N LEU A 32 -2.36 -5.23 9.34
CA LEU A 32 -2.99 -4.56 8.20
C LEU A 32 -2.71 -5.29 6.89
N THR A 33 -1.48 -5.75 6.68
CA THR A 33 -1.13 -6.46 5.44
C THR A 33 -1.87 -7.80 5.29
N LYS A 34 -2.14 -8.51 6.39
CA LYS A 34 -3.02 -9.69 6.36
C LYS A 34 -4.43 -9.35 5.91
N LEU A 35 -4.97 -8.20 6.35
CA LEU A 35 -6.28 -7.71 5.91
C LEU A 35 -6.28 -7.26 4.44
N ILE A 36 -5.18 -6.68 3.96
CA ILE A 36 -5.02 -6.33 2.54
C ILE A 36 -5.13 -7.57 1.63
N LEU A 37 -4.59 -8.70 2.09
CA LEU A 37 -4.64 -9.99 1.39
C LEU A 37 -5.98 -10.74 1.54
N SER A 38 -6.98 -10.15 2.22
CA SER A 38 -8.31 -10.78 2.32
C SER A 38 -9.08 -10.69 1.01
N ASP A 39 -10.02 -11.62 0.81
CA ASP A 39 -10.87 -11.67 -0.39
C ASP A 39 -11.93 -10.57 -0.42
N ASP A 40 -12.20 -9.91 0.71
CA ASP A 40 -13.15 -8.80 0.80
C ASP A 40 -12.51 -7.52 0.23
N PRO A 41 -13.00 -7.00 -0.92
CA PRO A 41 -12.40 -5.84 -1.57
C PRO A 41 -12.48 -4.56 -0.71
N LEU A 42 -13.51 -4.44 0.12
CA LEU A 42 -13.72 -3.28 0.99
C LEU A 42 -12.74 -3.32 2.15
N ILE A 43 -12.59 -4.47 2.81
CA ILE A 43 -11.59 -4.67 3.88
C ILE A 43 -10.18 -4.44 3.32
N SER A 44 -9.87 -5.00 2.15
CA SER A 44 -8.57 -4.82 1.50
C SER A 44 -8.26 -3.35 1.18
N MET A 45 -9.21 -2.63 0.57
CA MET A 45 -9.06 -1.19 0.30
C MET A 45 -8.88 -0.36 1.56
N ARG A 46 -9.60 -0.70 2.62
CA ARG A 46 -9.59 -0.01 3.90
C ARG A 46 -8.28 -0.21 4.64
N ALA A 47 -7.86 -1.46 4.78
CA ALA A 47 -6.59 -1.81 5.41
C ALA A 47 -5.40 -1.20 4.66
N SER A 48 -5.43 -1.20 3.32
CA SER A 48 -4.37 -0.58 2.52
C SER A 48 -4.34 0.94 2.67
N TRP A 49 -5.49 1.61 2.83
CA TRP A 49 -5.51 3.05 3.11
C TRP A 49 -4.92 3.36 4.49
N THR A 50 -5.26 2.57 5.50
CA THR A 50 -4.67 2.71 6.84
C THR A 50 -3.15 2.48 6.80
N LEU A 51 -2.70 1.45 6.08
CA LEU A 51 -1.28 1.14 5.93
C LEU A 51 -0.53 2.25 5.16
N GLN A 52 -1.17 2.84 4.15
CA GLN A 52 -0.64 3.99 3.41
C GLN A 52 -0.38 5.17 4.36
N HIS A 53 -1.34 5.54 5.19
CA HIS A 53 -1.14 6.65 6.13
C HIS A 53 -0.10 6.32 7.22
N LEU A 54 -0.06 5.06 7.69
CA LEU A 54 1.03 4.60 8.57
C LEU A 54 2.40 4.75 7.91
N SER A 55 2.51 4.51 6.59
CA SER A 55 3.78 4.64 5.86
C SER A 55 4.32 6.07 5.81
N PHE A 56 3.44 7.08 5.82
CA PHE A 56 3.85 8.49 5.85
C PHE A 56 4.52 8.87 7.16
N GLU A 57 4.06 8.30 8.29
CA GLU A 57 4.60 8.60 9.61
C GLU A 57 5.73 7.66 10.03
N LYS A 58 5.68 6.40 9.58
CA LYS A 58 6.55 5.30 10.00
C LYS A 58 7.01 4.45 8.81
N PRO A 59 7.74 5.02 7.83
CA PRO A 59 8.13 4.30 6.60
C PRO A 59 8.92 3.01 6.87
N GLU A 60 9.74 3.01 7.93
CA GLU A 60 10.53 1.85 8.37
C GLU A 60 9.68 0.60 8.68
N MET A 61 8.43 0.78 9.12
CA MET A 61 7.52 -0.34 9.42
C MET A 61 7.07 -1.08 8.15
N MET A 62 7.28 -0.52 6.97
CA MET A 62 6.87 -1.14 5.70
C MET A 62 7.87 -2.19 5.22
N LYS A 63 9.17 -2.05 5.55
CA LYS A 63 10.24 -2.98 5.16
C LYS A 63 9.89 -4.47 5.35
N PRO A 64 9.35 -4.92 6.51
CA PRO A 64 9.02 -6.33 6.71
C PRO A 64 7.78 -6.82 5.94
N VAL A 65 6.96 -5.93 5.38
CA VAL A 65 5.71 -6.29 4.69
C VAL A 65 5.77 -6.12 3.16
N ILE A 66 6.89 -5.61 2.63
CA ILE A 66 7.08 -5.44 1.17
C ILE A 66 6.78 -6.73 0.37
N PRO A 67 7.25 -7.94 0.76
CA PRO A 67 6.95 -9.16 0.01
C PRO A 67 5.45 -9.42 -0.17
N GLN A 68 4.66 -9.19 0.87
CA GLN A 68 3.22 -9.40 0.87
C GLN A 68 2.50 -8.31 0.05
N LEU A 69 3.03 -7.08 0.04
CA LEU A 69 2.51 -6.01 -0.82
C LEU A 69 2.78 -6.30 -2.30
N ILE A 70 3.96 -6.84 -2.62
CA ILE A 70 4.27 -7.34 -3.97
C ILE A 70 3.32 -8.48 -4.35
N GLN A 71 3.14 -9.48 -3.45
CA GLN A 71 2.21 -10.58 -3.66
C GLN A 71 0.78 -10.07 -3.94
N PHE A 72 0.31 -9.09 -3.17
CA PHE A 72 -0.99 -8.48 -3.38
C PHE A 72 -1.11 -7.84 -4.78
N LEU A 73 -0.11 -7.06 -5.20
CA LEU A 73 -0.12 -6.38 -6.50
C LEU A 73 0.02 -7.34 -7.69
N SER A 74 0.66 -8.49 -7.50
CA SER A 74 0.80 -9.53 -8.54
C SER A 74 -0.46 -10.37 -8.73
N GLY A 75 -1.46 -10.25 -7.86
CA GLY A 75 -2.70 -11.00 -8.00
C GLY A 75 -3.59 -10.47 -9.13
N SER A 76 -4.73 -11.15 -9.33
CA SER A 76 -5.80 -10.71 -10.23
C SER A 76 -6.99 -10.16 -9.46
N ASN A 77 -7.76 -9.25 -10.06
CA ASN A 77 -9.03 -8.72 -9.53
C ASN A 77 -8.94 -7.93 -8.20
N GLN A 78 -7.79 -7.35 -7.89
CA GLN A 78 -7.66 -6.46 -6.73
C GLN A 78 -8.48 -5.19 -6.95
N HIS A 79 -9.08 -4.69 -5.87
CA HIS A 79 -9.74 -3.40 -5.91
C HIS A 79 -8.74 -2.29 -6.30
N THR A 80 -9.08 -1.47 -7.29
CA THR A 80 -8.19 -0.42 -7.82
C THR A 80 -7.79 0.60 -6.75
N GLY A 81 -8.67 0.88 -5.79
CA GLY A 81 -8.36 1.72 -4.63
C GLY A 81 -7.27 1.12 -3.74
N ALA A 82 -7.26 -0.21 -3.56
CA ALA A 82 -6.23 -0.89 -2.78
C ALA A 82 -4.89 -0.91 -3.51
N ILE A 83 -4.89 -1.22 -4.81
CA ILE A 83 -3.70 -1.12 -5.69
C ILE A 83 -3.06 0.26 -5.55
N ARG A 84 -3.85 1.33 -5.72
CA ARG A 84 -3.38 2.72 -5.62
C ARG A 84 -2.71 3.01 -4.28
N ASN A 85 -3.34 2.57 -3.18
CA ASN A 85 -2.82 2.83 -1.83
C ASN A 85 -1.48 2.10 -1.61
N VAL A 86 -1.35 0.87 -2.10
CA VAL A 86 -0.09 0.10 -2.00
C VAL A 86 1.02 0.71 -2.84
N ILE A 87 0.74 1.13 -4.07
CA ILE A 87 1.74 1.82 -4.90
C ILE A 87 2.18 3.14 -4.25
N ARG A 88 1.26 3.86 -3.60
CA ARG A 88 1.63 5.05 -2.83
C ARG A 88 2.63 4.73 -1.72
N ILE A 89 2.45 3.64 -0.97
CA ILE A 89 3.43 3.24 0.06
C ILE A 89 4.85 3.18 -0.53
N PHE A 90 5.00 2.64 -1.74
CA PHE A 90 6.30 2.55 -2.42
C PHE A 90 6.87 3.90 -2.87
N GLN A 91 6.07 4.97 -2.93
CA GLN A 91 6.58 6.32 -3.19
C GLN A 91 7.28 6.93 -1.97
N GLU A 92 6.95 6.45 -0.76
CA GLU A 92 7.31 7.09 0.52
C GLU A 92 8.42 6.36 1.27
N ILE A 93 8.73 5.13 0.87
CA ILE A 93 9.73 4.28 1.53
C ILE A 93 10.98 4.15 0.66
N ASP A 94 12.14 4.00 1.31
CA ASP A 94 13.33 3.51 0.62
C ASP A 94 13.16 2.02 0.32
N ILE A 95 12.98 1.70 -0.96
CA ILE A 95 12.79 0.33 -1.43
C ILE A 95 14.14 -0.41 -1.33
N PRO A 96 14.23 -1.50 -0.55
CA PRO A 96 15.42 -2.34 -0.53
C PRO A 96 15.73 -2.89 -1.92
N GLU A 97 17.00 -2.91 -2.29
CA GLU A 97 17.50 -3.29 -3.63
C GLU A 97 16.89 -4.58 -4.18
N LYS A 98 16.80 -5.64 -3.36
CA LYS A 98 16.20 -6.93 -3.75
C LYS A 98 14.73 -6.86 -4.20
N TYR A 99 14.01 -5.78 -3.88
CA TYR A 99 12.63 -5.56 -4.28
C TYR A 99 12.48 -4.52 -5.40
N CYS A 100 13.55 -3.80 -5.76
CA CYS A 100 13.50 -2.78 -6.82
C CYS A 100 13.05 -3.38 -8.16
N GLY A 101 13.66 -4.49 -8.60
CA GLY A 101 13.28 -5.17 -9.85
C GLY A 101 11.80 -5.60 -9.89
N PRO A 102 11.32 -6.42 -8.93
CA PRO A 102 9.92 -6.84 -8.90
C PRO A 102 8.91 -5.68 -8.85
N ILE A 103 9.19 -4.63 -8.06
CA ILE A 103 8.30 -3.45 -7.98
C ILE A 103 8.34 -2.65 -9.28
N PHE A 104 9.51 -2.55 -9.93
CA PHE A 104 9.66 -1.90 -11.23
C PHE A 104 8.79 -2.57 -12.29
N ASP A 105 8.86 -3.89 -12.40
CA ASP A 105 8.07 -4.65 -13.39
C ASP A 105 6.56 -4.47 -13.19
N LEU A 106 6.09 -4.54 -11.93
CA LEU A 106 4.70 -4.27 -11.57
C LEU A 106 4.27 -2.85 -11.99
N CYS A 107 5.07 -1.84 -11.65
CA CYS A 107 4.77 -0.44 -11.96
C CYS A 107 4.77 -0.16 -13.47
N ILE A 108 5.67 -0.78 -14.24
CA ILE A 108 5.64 -0.72 -15.71
C ILE A 108 4.36 -1.33 -16.26
N GLY A 109 3.94 -2.50 -15.74
CA GLY A 109 2.68 -3.14 -16.12
C GLY A 109 1.48 -2.23 -15.87
N PHE A 110 1.40 -1.64 -14.68
CA PHE A 110 0.32 -0.70 -14.32
C PHE A 110 0.33 0.57 -15.18
N LEU A 111 1.50 1.15 -15.46
CA LEU A 111 1.63 2.35 -16.27
C LEU A 111 1.09 2.15 -17.70
N LYS A 112 1.39 0.99 -18.29
CA LYS A 112 0.97 0.60 -19.65
C LYS A 112 -0.52 0.28 -19.75
N ASN A 113 -1.16 -0.12 -18.65
CA ASN A 113 -2.57 -0.46 -18.67
C ASN A 113 -3.46 0.80 -18.64
N THR A 114 -4.07 1.13 -19.79
CA THR A 114 -4.91 2.32 -19.96
C THR A 114 -6.29 2.22 -19.32
N THR A 115 -6.73 1.03 -18.89
CA THR A 115 -8.02 0.84 -18.20
C THR A 115 -7.93 1.13 -16.71
N LEU A 116 -6.71 1.16 -16.14
CA LEU A 116 -6.50 1.50 -14.75
C LEU A 116 -6.72 3.00 -14.49
N PRO A 117 -7.21 3.38 -13.30
CA PRO A 117 -7.37 4.78 -12.94
C PRO A 117 -6.06 5.57 -13.07
N HIS A 118 -6.15 6.82 -13.52
CA HIS A 118 -5.00 7.72 -13.69
C HIS A 118 -4.06 7.76 -12.48
N ALA A 119 -4.61 7.77 -11.26
CA ALA A 119 -3.82 7.79 -10.04
C ALA A 119 -2.90 6.57 -9.88
N VAL A 120 -3.37 5.37 -10.23
CA VAL A 120 -2.55 4.14 -10.19
C VAL A 120 -1.35 4.28 -11.13
N ARG A 121 -1.61 4.77 -12.35
CA ARG A 121 -0.60 4.93 -13.40
C ARG A 121 0.43 6.01 -13.05
N VAL A 122 -0.03 7.17 -12.55
CA VAL A 122 0.84 8.29 -12.15
C VAL A 122 1.69 7.93 -10.93
N PHE A 123 1.13 7.25 -9.93
CA PHE A 123 1.92 6.80 -8.79
C PHE A 123 2.94 5.74 -9.19
N SER A 124 2.59 4.84 -10.10
CA SER A 124 3.54 3.87 -10.68
C SER A 124 4.70 4.58 -11.36
N LEU A 125 4.43 5.61 -12.18
CA LEU A 125 5.47 6.41 -12.84
C LEU A 125 6.44 7.07 -11.83
N TYR A 126 5.91 7.55 -10.71
CA TYR A 126 6.76 8.13 -9.66
C TYR A 126 7.65 7.08 -8.99
N VAL A 127 7.11 5.89 -8.66
CA VAL A 127 7.91 4.79 -8.11
C VAL A 127 9.02 4.39 -9.09
N LEU A 128 8.71 4.26 -10.37
CA LEU A 128 9.70 3.97 -11.42
C LEU A 128 10.79 5.04 -11.46
N THR A 129 10.40 6.32 -11.39
CA THR A 129 11.35 7.44 -11.37
C THR A 129 12.27 7.38 -10.16
N ASN A 130 11.74 7.06 -8.97
CA ASN A 130 12.54 6.91 -7.75
C ASN A 130 13.53 5.75 -7.86
N ILE A 131 13.12 4.61 -8.42
CA ILE A 131 14.01 3.48 -8.66
C ILE A 131 15.09 3.87 -9.68
N CYS A 132 14.72 4.49 -10.80
CA CYS A 132 15.70 4.93 -11.80
C CYS A 132 16.69 5.97 -11.26
N LYS A 133 16.28 6.87 -10.37
CA LYS A 133 17.19 7.86 -9.77
C LYS A 133 18.19 7.26 -8.77
N LYS A 134 17.91 6.06 -8.26
CA LYS A 134 18.77 5.34 -7.31
C LYS A 134 19.98 4.70 -7.98
N TYR A 135 19.95 4.53 -9.31
CA TYR A 135 20.97 3.86 -10.13
C TYR A 135 21.44 4.77 -11.27
#